data_AF-A0A0L0VQ13-F1
#
_entry.id   AF-A0A0L0VQ13-F1
#
_cell.length_a   1.000
_cell.length_b   1.000
_cell.length_c   1.000
_cell.angle_alpha   90.00
_cell.angle_beta   90.00
_cell.angle_gamma   90.00
#
_symmetry.space_group_name_H-M   'P 1'
#
loop_
_entity.id
_entity.type
_entity.pdbx_description
1 polymer ?
#
loop_
_entity_poly.entity_id
_entity_poly.type
_entity_poly.pdbx_seq_one_letter_code
_entity_poly.pdbx_strand_id
1 'polypeptide(L)'
;MALVQQNSYKCALAFSKIQQAIRGDNLWTAAWCMYKFLKTPHSLSAIERLALQQEYTYWMNRAQDAFNFIERLGFKHATEDINDWLKHGKPFTAVTLESASDGEVFELQAMGSSPGVKNLKNLELVDLD
;
A
#
# COMPACT_ATOMS: atom_id res chain seq x y z
N MET A 1 -25.35 -25.27 32.73
CA MET A 1 -25.09 -25.76 31.35
C MET A 1 -25.37 -24.70 30.28
N ALA A 2 -26.51 -23.99 30.32
CA ALA A 2 -26.86 -22.94 29.34
C ALA A 2 -25.85 -21.77 29.23
N LEU A 3 -25.34 -21.26 30.37
CA LEU A 3 -24.34 -20.17 30.39
C LEU A 3 -23.01 -20.53 29.71
N VAL A 4 -22.59 -21.79 29.83
CA VAL A 4 -21.34 -22.28 29.22
C VAL A 4 -21.50 -22.40 27.70
N GLN A 5 -22.65 -22.90 27.24
CA GLN A 5 -22.99 -22.94 25.81
C GLN A 5 -23.14 -21.54 25.21
N GLN A 6 -23.76 -20.61 25.94
CA GLN A 6 -23.93 -19.23 25.49
C GLN A 6 -22.59 -18.49 25.37
N ASN A 7 -21.66 -18.72 26.30
CA ASN A 7 -20.30 -18.17 26.20
C ASN A 7 -19.50 -18.82 25.05
N SER A 8 -19.63 -20.13 24.86
CA SER A 8 -18.99 -20.83 23.74
C SER A 8 -19.46 -20.29 22.38
N TYR A 9 -20.77 -20.08 22.21
CA TYR A 9 -21.33 -19.49 20.99
C TYR A 9 -20.83 -18.07 20.73
N LYS A 10 -20.79 -17.22 21.76
CA LYS A 10 -20.26 -15.85 21.64
C LYS A 10 -18.78 -15.85 21.24
N CYS A 11 -17.99 -16.76 21.78
CA CYS A 11 -16.58 -16.91 21.41
C CYS A 11 -16.43 -17.33 19.95
N ALA A 12 -17.18 -18.34 19.49
CA ALA A 12 -17.14 -18.79 18.09
C ALA A 12 -17.56 -17.68 17.11
N LEU A 13 -18.59 -16.91 17.46
CA LEU A 13 -19.04 -15.77 16.65
C LEU A 13 -18.03 -14.62 16.62
N ALA A 14 -17.36 -14.34 17.74
CA ALA A 14 -16.31 -13.33 17.79
C ALA A 14 -15.10 -13.76 16.95
N PHE A 15 -14.71 -15.02 17.03
CA PHE A 15 -13.63 -15.60 16.23
C PHE A 15 -13.92 -15.52 14.72
N SER A 16 -15.13 -15.89 14.29
CA SER A 16 -15.49 -15.82 12.87
C SER A 16 -15.46 -14.39 12.31
N LYS A 17 -15.88 -13.40 13.12
CA LYS A 17 -15.79 -11.97 12.76
C LYS A 17 -14.35 -11.50 12.60
N ILE A 18 -13.44 -11.95 13.48
CA ILE A 18 -12.02 -11.65 13.36
C ILE A 18 -11.46 -12.25 12.07
N GLN A 19 -11.74 -13.52 11.79
CA GLN A 19 -11.27 -14.16 10.54
C GLN A 19 -11.81 -13.46 9.29
N GLN A 20 -13.08 -13.08 9.29
CA GLN A 20 -13.68 -12.37 8.17
C GLN A 20 -13.03 -11.00 7.96
N ALA A 21 -12.73 -10.27 9.04
CA ALA A 21 -12.05 -8.98 8.97
C ALA A 21 -10.61 -9.10 8.45
N ILE A 22 -9.88 -10.14 8.85
CA ILE A 22 -8.53 -10.44 8.34
C ILE A 22 -8.60 -10.75 6.83
N ARG A 23 -9.51 -11.63 6.42
CA ARG A 23 -9.66 -12.02 5.01
C ARG A 23 -10.15 -10.89 4.12
N GLY A 24 -10.93 -9.96 4.69
CA GLY A 24 -11.39 -8.75 4.02
C GLY A 24 -10.37 -7.61 4.06
N ASP A 25 -9.14 -7.84 4.53
CA ASP A 25 -8.06 -6.86 4.65
C ASP A 25 -8.43 -5.60 5.46
N ASN A 26 -9.39 -5.73 6.38
CA ASN A 26 -9.84 -4.65 7.25
C ASN A 26 -9.12 -4.74 8.59
N LEU A 27 -7.84 -4.36 8.57
CA LEU A 27 -6.93 -4.49 9.71
C LEU A 27 -7.42 -3.75 10.96
N TRP A 28 -8.05 -2.58 10.80
CA TRP A 28 -8.63 -1.83 11.92
C TRP A 28 -9.76 -2.61 12.61
N THR A 29 -10.68 -3.17 11.81
CA THR A 29 -11.79 -3.98 12.35
C THR A 29 -11.28 -5.27 12.97
N ALA A 30 -10.29 -5.92 12.35
CA ALA A 30 -9.65 -7.11 12.91
C ALA A 30 -9.02 -6.81 14.27
N ALA A 31 -8.23 -5.74 14.38
CA ALA A 31 -7.59 -5.33 15.63
C ALA A 31 -8.61 -4.99 16.73
N TRP A 32 -9.67 -4.25 16.39
CA TRP A 32 -10.73 -3.91 17.33
C TRP A 32 -11.50 -5.15 17.83
N CYS A 33 -11.83 -6.08 16.93
CA CYS A 33 -12.48 -7.33 17.28
C CYS A 33 -11.59 -8.22 18.15
N MET A 34 -10.28 -8.30 17.86
CA MET A 34 -9.31 -9.01 18.69
C MET A 34 -9.20 -8.41 20.09
N TYR A 35 -9.12 -7.09 20.21
CA TYR A 35 -9.09 -6.42 21.52
C TYR A 35 -10.32 -6.76 22.38
N LYS A 36 -11.51 -6.75 21.76
CA LYS A 36 -12.76 -7.15 22.45
C LYS A 36 -12.76 -8.63 22.83
N PHE A 37 -12.21 -9.48 21.97
CA PHE A 37 -12.08 -10.92 22.23
C PHE A 37 -11.21 -11.15 23.48
N LEU A 38 -10.03 -10.53 23.56
CA LEU A 38 -9.10 -10.66 24.69
C LEU A 38 -9.65 -10.19 26.04
N LYS A 39 -10.67 -9.31 26.04
CA LYS A 39 -11.34 -8.84 27.26
C LYS A 39 -12.26 -9.90 27.89
N THR A 40 -12.58 -10.97 27.17
CA THR A 40 -13.39 -12.07 27.66
C THR A 40 -12.50 -13.28 27.97
N PRO A 41 -12.71 -13.98 29.11
CA PRO A 41 -11.99 -15.21 29.40
C PRO A 41 -12.37 -16.27 28.37
N HIS A 42 -11.51 -16.43 27.36
CA HIS A 42 -11.66 -17.38 26.28
C HIS A 42 -10.42 -18.28 26.21
N SER A 43 -10.61 -19.51 25.74
CA SER A 43 -9.50 -20.38 25.36
C SER A 43 -9.75 -20.81 23.93
N LEU A 44 -8.79 -20.57 23.05
CA LEU A 44 -8.86 -21.04 21.68
C LEU A 44 -8.73 -22.56 21.67
N SER A 45 -9.60 -23.21 20.92
CA SER A 45 -9.48 -24.63 20.59
C SER A 45 -8.22 -24.88 19.76
N ALA A 46 -7.76 -26.14 19.71
CA ALA A 46 -6.60 -26.51 18.90
C ALA A 46 -6.82 -26.21 17.40
N ILE A 47 -8.05 -26.38 16.91
CA ILE A 47 -8.43 -26.13 15.51
C ILE A 47 -8.35 -24.64 15.19
N GLU A 48 -8.88 -23.78 16.05
CA GLU A 48 -8.84 -22.32 15.85
C GLU A 48 -7.41 -21.79 15.87
N ARG A 49 -6.53 -22.32 16.74
CA ARG A 49 -5.11 -21.96 16.75
C ARG A 49 -4.41 -22.39 15.46
N LEU A 50 -4.66 -23.61 14.99
CA LEU A 50 -4.10 -24.11 13.74
C LEU A 50 -4.54 -23.24 12.56
N ALA A 51 -5.82 -22.87 12.49
CA ALA A 51 -6.34 -22.00 11.45
C ALA A 51 -5.67 -20.62 11.45
N LEU A 52 -5.49 -20.01 12.63
CA LEU A 52 -4.77 -18.73 12.75
C LEU A 52 -3.30 -18.85 12.31
N GLN A 53 -2.64 -19.94 12.63
CA GLN A 53 -1.24 -20.14 12.26
C GLN A 53 -1.05 -20.38 10.76
N GLN A 54 -2.01 -21.04 10.12
CA GLN A 54 -2.05 -21.18 8.66
C GLN A 54 -2.27 -19.83 7.98
N GLU A 55 -3.23 -19.03 8.45
CA GLU A 55 -3.48 -17.67 7.93
C GLU A 55 -2.22 -16.79 8.10
N TYR A 56 -1.57 -16.82 9.27
CA TYR A 56 -0.31 -16.11 9.50
C TYR A 56 0.77 -16.50 8.49
N THR A 57 0.99 -17.80 8.31
CA THR A 57 1.97 -18.32 7.35
C THR A 57 1.66 -17.85 5.92
N TYR A 58 0.39 -17.92 5.51
CA TYR A 58 -0.06 -17.46 4.20
C TYR A 58 0.26 -15.98 3.97
N TRP A 59 -0.12 -15.12 4.92
CA TRP A 59 0.10 -13.68 4.79
C TRP A 59 1.58 -13.29 4.82
N MET A 60 2.39 -13.95 5.65
CA MET A 60 3.83 -13.72 5.67
C MET A 60 4.50 -14.11 4.36
N ASN A 61 4.14 -15.27 3.79
CA ASN A 61 4.67 -15.68 2.48
C ASN A 61 4.27 -14.70 1.39
N ARG A 62 2.99 -14.27 1.37
CA ARG A 62 2.49 -13.29 0.41
C ARG A 62 3.22 -11.95 0.51
N ALA A 63 3.48 -11.47 1.73
CA ALA A 63 4.22 -10.24 1.95
C ALA A 63 5.67 -10.39 1.46
N GLN A 64 6.34 -11.49 1.80
CA GLN A 64 7.69 -11.78 1.35
C GLN A 64 7.79 -11.82 -0.19
N ASP A 65 6.85 -12.48 -0.85
CA ASP A 65 6.79 -12.56 -2.31
C ASP A 65 6.64 -11.17 -2.95
N ALA A 66 5.80 -10.30 -2.35
CA ALA A 66 5.63 -8.93 -2.81
C ALA A 66 6.92 -8.11 -2.65
N PHE A 67 7.63 -8.23 -1.52
CA PHE A 67 8.91 -7.56 -1.31
C PHE A 67 9.96 -8.05 -2.31
N ASN A 68 10.09 -9.36 -2.49
CA ASN A 68 11.01 -9.96 -3.46
C ASN A 68 10.70 -9.48 -4.89
N PHE A 69 9.42 -9.34 -5.24
CA PHE A 69 9.01 -8.82 -6.54
C PHE A 69 9.45 -7.36 -6.73
N ILE A 70 9.19 -6.49 -5.74
CA ILE A 70 9.58 -5.07 -5.79
C ILE A 70 11.10 -4.94 -5.87
N GLU A 71 11.84 -5.72 -5.09
CA GLU A 71 13.30 -5.75 -5.12
C GLU A 71 13.81 -6.10 -6.52
N ARG A 72 13.31 -7.19 -7.12
CA ARG A 72 13.68 -7.59 -8.49
C ARG A 72 13.33 -6.53 -9.52
N LEU A 73 12.18 -5.88 -9.39
CA LEU A 73 11.76 -4.79 -10.27
C LEU A 73 12.71 -3.60 -10.15
N GLY A 74 13.05 -3.22 -8.92
CA GLY A 74 14.03 -2.17 -8.63
C GLY A 74 15.41 -2.47 -9.22
N PHE A 75 15.91 -3.70 -9.04
CA PHE A 75 17.17 -4.13 -9.66
C PHE A 75 17.11 -4.06 -11.18
N LYS A 76 16.03 -4.57 -11.79
CA LYS A 76 15.86 -4.53 -13.24
C LYS A 76 15.93 -3.11 -13.77
N HIS A 77 15.18 -2.18 -13.18
CA HIS A 77 15.21 -0.77 -13.57
C HIS A 77 16.55 -0.08 -13.27
N ALA A 78 17.22 -0.43 -12.17
CA ALA A 78 18.55 0.10 -11.87
C ALA A 78 19.61 -0.38 -12.88
N THR A 79 19.42 -1.57 -13.47
CA THR A 79 20.30 -2.12 -14.51
C THR A 79 19.93 -1.68 -15.93
N GLU A 80 18.80 -1.00 -16.13
CA GLU A 80 18.48 -0.40 -17.42
C GLU A 80 19.53 0.68 -17.73
N ASP A 81 19.99 0.75 -18.98
CA ASP A 81 20.88 1.81 -19.41
C ASP A 81 20.11 3.12 -19.36
N ILE A 82 20.43 3.94 -18.37
CA ILE A 82 19.80 5.26 -18.18
C ILE A 82 19.89 6.08 -19.48
N ASN A 83 20.97 5.95 -20.26
CA ASN A 83 21.10 6.66 -21.52
C ASN A 83 20.17 6.12 -22.61
N ASP A 84 19.91 4.82 -22.63
CA ASP A 84 18.95 4.19 -23.54
C ASP A 84 17.52 4.58 -23.16
N TRP A 85 17.19 4.54 -21.86
CA TRP A 85 15.91 5.04 -21.35
C TRP A 85 15.71 6.54 -21.59
N LEU A 86 16.75 7.37 -21.44
CA LEU A 86 16.64 8.80 -21.72
C LEU A 86 16.40 9.08 -23.21
N LYS A 87 16.96 8.24 -24.09
CA LYS A 87 16.83 8.39 -25.55
C LYS A 87 15.55 7.78 -26.11
N HIS A 88 15.06 6.69 -25.52
CA HIS A 88 14.01 5.86 -26.11
C HIS A 88 12.83 5.59 -25.16
N GLY A 89 13.01 5.84 -23.87
CA GLY A 89 11.94 5.76 -22.87
C GLY A 89 10.90 6.86 -23.10
N LYS A 90 9.64 6.53 -22.83
CA LYS A 90 8.56 7.53 -22.74
C LYS A 90 8.37 7.85 -21.26
N PRO A 91 8.94 8.96 -20.75
CA PRO A 91 8.94 9.24 -19.32
C PRO A 91 7.52 9.44 -18.76
N PHE A 92 6.61 10.00 -19.57
CA PHE A 92 5.20 10.15 -19.24
C PHE A 92 4.36 10.01 -20.51
N THR A 93 3.21 9.35 -20.44
CA THR A 93 2.19 9.46 -21.48
C THR A 93 1.75 10.92 -21.52
N ALA A 94 1.89 11.59 -22.66
CA ALA A 94 1.31 12.91 -22.84
C ALA A 94 -0.20 12.78 -22.59
N VAL A 95 -0.67 13.33 -21.47
CA VAL A 95 -2.10 13.47 -21.22
C VAL A 95 -2.56 14.56 -22.18
N THR A 96 -3.00 14.17 -23.37
CA THR A 96 -3.69 15.08 -24.28
C THR A 96 -4.98 15.48 -23.56
N LEU A 97 -5.03 16.72 -23.09
CA LEU A 97 -6.28 17.36 -22.68
C LEU A 97 -7.12 17.52 -23.96
N GLU A 98 -7.93 16.52 -24.27
CA GLU A 98 -9.04 16.65 -25.22
C GLU A 98 -10.11 17.53 -24.58
N SER A 99 -9.87 18.85 -24.54
CA SER A 99 -10.85 19.96 -24.43
C SER A 99 -10.20 21.20 -23.83
N ALA A 100 -9.24 21.79 -24.54
CA ALA A 100 -8.97 23.22 -24.42
C ALA A 100 -9.49 23.93 -25.69
N SER A 101 -10.77 23.74 -26.00
CA SER A 101 -11.51 24.60 -26.93
C SER A 101 -12.69 25.24 -26.21
N ASP A 102 -12.40 25.95 -25.13
CA ASP A 102 -12.96 27.28 -24.84
C ASP A 102 -12.55 27.69 -23.42
N GLY A 103 -11.74 28.75 -23.35
CA GLY A 103 -11.84 29.76 -22.30
C GLY A 103 -11.52 29.45 -20.84
N GLU A 104 -11.33 28.21 -20.39
CA GLU A 104 -11.06 27.95 -18.97
C GLU A 104 -9.55 27.85 -18.67
N VAL A 105 -9.01 28.97 -18.14
CA VAL A 105 -7.69 29.05 -17.53
C VAL A 105 -7.71 28.23 -16.24
N PHE A 106 -7.22 26.99 -16.29
CA PHE A 106 -6.91 26.25 -15.06
C PHE A 106 -5.68 26.90 -14.40
N GLU A 107 -5.91 27.74 -13.40
CA GLU A 107 -4.85 28.13 -12.48
C GLU A 107 -4.36 26.87 -11.74
N LEU A 108 -3.19 26.38 -12.11
CA LEU A 108 -2.42 25.41 -11.31
C LEU A 108 -1.84 26.12 -10.07
N GLN A 109 -2.72 26.62 -9.21
CA GLN A 109 -2.38 27.15 -7.90
C GLN A 109 -2.51 26.02 -6.86
N ALA A 110 -1.68 24.97 -6.98
CA ALA A 110 -1.61 23.91 -5.96
C ALA A 110 -0.20 23.32 -5.75
N MET A 111 0.84 23.99 -6.24
CA MET A 111 2.21 23.72 -5.81
C MET A 111 2.87 25.07 -5.54
N GLY A 112 2.88 25.49 -4.28
CA GLY A 112 3.61 26.68 -3.86
C GLY A 112 5.04 26.64 -4.39
N SER A 113 5.58 27.81 -4.75
CA SER A 113 6.93 27.94 -5.31
C SER A 113 7.94 27.11 -4.54
N SER A 114 8.57 26.14 -5.22
CA SER A 114 9.67 25.37 -4.63
C SER A 114 10.77 26.35 -4.18
N PRO A 115 11.26 26.28 -2.93
CA PRO A 115 12.22 27.25 -2.39
C PRO A 115 13.59 27.27 -3.10
N GLY A 116 13.84 26.34 -4.02
CA GLY A 116 15.14 26.10 -4.63
C GLY A 116 15.45 26.88 -5.92
N VAL A 117 14.49 27.58 -6.53
CA VAL A 117 14.77 28.29 -7.81
C VAL A 117 15.15 29.74 -7.54
N LYS A 118 16.37 29.95 -7.03
CA LYS A 118 17.01 31.26 -7.06
C LYS A 118 18.31 31.16 -7.85
N ASN A 119 18.30 31.85 -9.00
CA ASN A 119 19.44 32.29 -9.80
C ASN A 119 20.01 31.30 -10.83
N LEU A 120 19.32 31.19 -11.98
CA LEU A 120 19.91 30.72 -13.24
C LEU A 120 20.03 31.86 -14.28
N LYS A 121 20.22 33.12 -13.83
CA LYS A 121 20.39 34.27 -14.73
C LYS A 121 21.85 34.61 -15.10
N ASN A 122 22.84 33.87 -14.61
CA ASN A 122 24.27 34.19 -14.80
C ASN A 122 25.10 33.07 -15.44
N LEU A 123 24.50 32.19 -16.24
CA LEU A 123 25.28 31.33 -17.14
C LEU A 123 25.34 32.01 -18.51
N GLU A 124 26.21 33.03 -18.60
CA GLU A 124 26.72 33.44 -19.90
C GLU A 124 27.47 32.25 -20.50
N LEU A 125 27.04 31.83 -21.67
CA LEU A 125 27.76 30.87 -22.52
C LEU A 125 29.08 31.52 -22.90
N VAL A 126 30.18 30.97 -22.38
CA VAL A 126 31.51 31.24 -22.93
C VAL A 126 31.64 30.41 -24.19
N ASP A 127 31.57 31.07 -25.35
CA ASP A 127 31.99 30.50 -26.62
C ASP A 127 33.50 30.19 -26.54
N LEU A 128 33.87 28.95 -26.81
CA LEU A 128 35.25 28.51 -26.98
C LEU A 128 35.56 28.45 -28.47
N ASP A 129 36.37 29.41 -28.95
CA ASP A 129 37.16 29.27 -30.18
C ASP A 129 38.32 28.27 -29.98
#